data_AF-A0A6P4IT09-F1
#
_entry.id   AF-A0A6P4IT09-F1
#
_cell.length_a   1.000
_cell.length_b   1.000
_cell.length_c   1.000
_cell.angle_alpha   90.00
_cell.angle_beta   90.00
_cell.angle_gamma   90.00
#
_symmetry.space_group_name_H-M   'P 1'
#
loop_
_entity.id
_entity.type
_entity.pdbx_description
1 polymer ?
#
loop_
_entity_poly.entity_id
_entity_poly.type
_entity_poly.pdbx_seq_one_letter_code
_entity_poly.pdbx_strand_id
1 'polypeptide(L)'
;MDQGSRRGRSPHWERRRAARPDALTYKQLQKMPLNLRKKAVREARNRHEKIPGRRKERKRISRELSTTPRRQRNDFDRSEHNAMLASTSQELRRILASCETLSDIPHDITPTELMGEIAIAEGQATTVHVQRDGLSTLTVVLHQSEPTIAQLKRAIGLISQAQHRRKQRERHEERLRRRGIAEESAAGESGHEDGRPRRQPVVAMASSTGELVHSAQRNGHDHRAFVSWRFLWRCFGLLNVDTNQPIDDRRSNGRATLKELGIENAATLKFVHRVKYFGRQRQS
;
A
#
# COMPACT_ATOMS: atom_id res chain seq x y z
N MET A 1 -16.58 25.59 83.67
CA MET A 1 -15.82 24.35 83.46
C MET A 1 -16.05 23.94 82.02
N ASP A 2 -15.07 24.18 81.16
CA ASP A 2 -15.21 24.09 79.70
C ASP A 2 -14.48 22.83 79.20
N GLN A 3 -15.16 22.00 78.41
CA GLN A 3 -14.62 20.77 77.83
C GLN A 3 -14.12 21.05 76.40
N GLY A 4 -12.82 20.88 76.17
CA GLY A 4 -12.21 21.04 74.85
C GLY A 4 -11.08 20.04 74.62
N SER A 5 -11.43 18.77 74.38
CA SER A 5 -10.48 17.69 74.11
C SER A 5 -9.83 17.85 72.72
N ARG A 6 -8.57 18.32 72.68
CA ARG A 6 -7.76 18.36 71.44
C ARG A 6 -7.24 16.94 71.14
N ARG A 7 -7.87 16.26 70.18
CA ARG A 7 -7.33 15.03 69.58
C ARG A 7 -6.00 15.33 68.86
N GLY A 8 -4.89 14.89 69.46
CA GLY A 8 -3.57 14.91 68.84
C GLY A 8 -3.56 14.12 67.54
N ARG A 9 -3.05 14.74 66.46
CA ARG A 9 -2.90 14.09 65.15
C ARG A 9 -1.82 13.01 65.25
N SER A 10 -2.16 11.79 64.84
CA SER A 10 -1.29 10.61 64.88
C SER A 10 0.04 10.80 64.12
N PRO A 11 1.22 10.45 64.68
CA PRO A 11 2.54 10.64 64.04
C PRO A 11 2.75 9.88 62.71
N HIS A 12 1.80 9.04 62.30
CA HIS A 12 1.88 8.23 61.08
C HIS A 12 1.63 9.05 59.79
N TRP A 13 0.99 10.22 59.86
CA TRP A 13 0.74 11.04 58.65
C TRP A 13 1.99 11.82 58.19
N GLU A 14 2.90 12.16 59.10
CA GLU A 14 4.13 12.91 58.78
C GLU A 14 5.18 12.04 58.09
N ARG A 15 5.30 10.75 58.46
CA ARG A 15 6.27 9.83 57.81
C ARG A 15 5.98 9.56 56.34
N ARG A 16 4.72 9.67 55.88
CA ARG A 16 4.39 9.54 54.45
C ARG A 16 4.80 10.76 53.62
N ARG A 17 5.01 11.92 54.24
CA ARG A 17 5.37 13.16 53.54
C ARG A 17 6.88 13.31 53.32
N ALA A 18 7.70 12.54 54.03
CA ALA A 18 9.17 12.55 53.94
C ALA A 18 9.76 11.59 52.87
N ALA A 19 8.93 10.95 52.05
CA ALA A 19 9.39 10.07 50.98
C ALA A 19 9.54 10.83 49.65
N ARG A 20 10.77 11.26 49.35
CA ARG A 20 11.36 11.70 48.06
C ARG A 20 10.42 12.44 47.08
N PRO A 21 10.58 13.76 46.88
CA PRO A 21 9.65 14.56 46.06
C PRO A 21 9.75 14.35 44.54
N ASP A 22 10.66 13.50 44.02
CA ASP A 22 11.05 13.56 42.60
C ASP A 22 10.86 12.28 41.79
N ALA A 23 10.19 11.26 42.33
CA ALA A 23 9.92 10.03 41.59
C ALA A 23 8.77 10.24 40.60
N LEU A 24 9.06 10.18 39.29
CA LEU A 24 8.08 10.29 38.20
C LEU A 24 6.98 9.23 38.35
N THR A 25 5.74 9.65 38.58
CA THR A 25 4.59 8.73 38.78
C THR A 25 3.80 8.48 37.49
N TYR A 26 3.09 7.35 37.41
CA TYR A 26 2.23 7.05 36.26
C TYR A 26 1.08 8.06 36.08
N LYS A 27 0.62 8.70 37.16
CA LYS A 27 -0.41 9.76 37.11
C LYS A 27 0.13 11.04 36.46
N GLN A 28 1.39 11.42 36.73
CA GLN A 28 2.04 12.56 36.08
C GLN A 28 2.25 12.27 34.57
N LEU A 29 2.69 11.06 34.22
CA LEU A 29 2.85 10.64 32.82
C LEU A 29 1.54 10.70 32.01
N GLN A 30 0.39 10.42 32.63
CA GLN A 30 -0.91 10.47 31.94
C GLN A 30 -1.35 11.89 31.58
N LYS A 31 -0.92 12.90 32.34
CA LYS A 31 -1.24 14.31 32.07
C LYS A 31 -0.34 14.94 31.01
N MET A 32 0.74 14.27 30.61
CA MET A 32 1.69 14.76 29.61
C MET A 32 1.23 14.45 28.17
N PRO A 33 1.51 15.35 27.21
CA PRO A 33 1.45 15.05 25.78
C PRO A 33 2.29 13.82 25.42
N LEU A 34 1.83 13.06 24.41
CA LEU A 34 2.36 11.74 24.07
C LEU A 34 3.89 11.72 23.83
N ASN A 35 4.42 12.80 23.28
CA ASN A 35 5.84 12.95 22.94
C ASN A 35 6.71 13.12 24.21
N LEU A 36 6.26 13.97 25.15
CA LEU A 36 6.93 14.20 26.43
C LEU A 36 6.84 12.98 27.34
N ARG A 37 5.69 12.30 27.32
CA ARG A 37 5.50 11.02 28.04
C ARG A 37 6.51 9.96 27.59
N LYS A 38 6.71 9.81 26.27
CA LYS A 38 7.69 8.86 25.71
C LYS A 38 9.13 9.23 26.08
N LYS A 39 9.45 10.52 26.07
CA LYS A 39 10.77 11.04 26.46
C LYS A 39 11.07 10.75 27.94
N ALA A 40 10.15 11.10 28.85
CA ALA A 40 10.32 10.88 30.28
C ALA A 40 10.43 9.39 30.66
N VAL A 41 9.66 8.50 29.99
CA VAL A 41 9.80 7.04 30.18
C VAL A 41 11.17 6.53 29.72
N ARG A 42 11.72 7.08 28.63
CA ARG A 42 13.04 6.71 28.13
C ARG A 42 14.14 7.18 29.09
N GLU A 43 14.04 8.41 29.59
CA GLU A 43 14.98 8.97 30.57
C GLU A 43 14.96 8.18 31.89
N ALA A 44 13.77 7.84 32.42
CA ALA A 44 13.64 7.00 33.60
C ALA A 44 14.23 5.60 33.40
N ARG A 45 14.06 5.00 32.20
CA ARG A 45 14.69 3.72 31.86
C ARG A 45 16.21 3.82 31.81
N ASN A 46 16.76 4.87 31.21
CA ASN A 46 18.21 5.09 31.15
C ASN A 46 18.82 5.29 32.54
N ARG A 47 18.06 5.90 33.47
CA ARG A 47 18.44 6.09 34.87
C ARG A 47 18.12 4.90 35.78
N HIS A 48 17.56 3.81 35.23
CA HIS A 48 17.10 2.63 35.99
C HIS A 48 16.11 2.95 37.12
N GLU A 49 15.37 4.04 36.99
CA GLU A 49 14.38 4.48 37.97
C GLU A 49 13.08 3.68 37.79
N LYS A 50 12.60 3.06 38.87
CA LYS A 50 11.28 2.42 38.88
C LYS A 50 10.22 3.51 38.95
N ILE A 51 9.38 3.60 37.92
CA ILE A 51 8.22 4.52 37.89
C ILE A 51 7.13 3.97 38.81
N PRO A 52 6.88 4.54 40.00
CA PRO A 52 5.86 4.04 40.91
C PRO A 52 4.44 4.26 40.37
N GLY A 53 3.59 3.25 40.60
CA GLY A 53 2.15 3.28 40.32
C GLY A 53 1.69 2.04 39.55
N ARG A 54 0.43 1.64 39.78
CA ARG A 54 -0.22 0.63 38.95
C ARG A 54 -0.36 1.23 37.54
N ARG A 55 0.58 0.91 36.65
CA ARG A 55 0.30 0.92 35.22
C ARG A 55 -1.02 0.17 35.10
N LYS A 56 -2.08 0.83 34.60
CA LYS A 56 -3.30 0.10 34.20
C LYS A 56 -2.76 -0.99 33.30
N GLU A 57 -2.69 -2.22 33.81
CA GLU A 57 -2.51 -3.40 33.00
C GLU A 57 -3.72 -3.33 32.09
N ARG A 58 -3.51 -2.74 30.91
CA ARG A 58 -4.19 -3.27 29.75
C ARG A 58 -3.76 -4.72 29.79
N LYS A 59 -4.58 -5.57 30.42
CA LYS A 59 -4.57 -7.00 30.20
C LYS A 59 -4.36 -7.08 28.71
N ARG A 60 -3.15 -7.48 28.31
CA ARG A 60 -2.97 -8.08 26.99
C ARG A 60 -3.76 -9.36 27.16
N ILE A 61 -5.09 -9.25 27.03
CA ILE A 61 -5.93 -10.40 26.82
C ILE A 61 -5.26 -11.02 25.62
N SER A 62 -4.67 -12.19 25.87
CA SER A 62 -4.10 -13.04 24.85
C SER A 62 -5.07 -12.97 23.68
N ARG A 63 -4.52 -12.67 22.51
CA ARG A 63 -5.30 -12.43 21.29
C ARG A 63 -6.21 -13.63 20.94
N GLU A 64 -5.99 -14.75 21.61
CA GLU A 64 -6.69 -16.02 21.55
C GLU A 64 -8.01 -16.07 22.36
N LEU A 65 -8.24 -15.19 23.36
CA LEU A 65 -9.41 -15.29 24.27
C LEU A 65 -10.47 -14.18 24.13
N SER A 66 -10.32 -13.23 23.20
CA SER A 66 -11.30 -12.13 23.01
C SER A 66 -11.75 -11.91 21.58
N THR A 67 -11.90 -12.97 20.80
CA THR A 67 -12.66 -12.90 19.57
C THR A 67 -14.12 -13.08 19.98
N THR A 68 -14.85 -11.99 20.17
CA THR A 68 -16.32 -12.02 20.36
C THR A 68 -16.93 -12.94 19.30
N PRO A 69 -17.98 -13.73 19.58
CA PRO A 69 -18.56 -14.66 18.61
C PRO A 69 -18.92 -14.00 17.27
N ARG A 70 -19.30 -12.71 17.30
CA ARG A 70 -19.52 -11.88 16.10
C ARG A 70 -18.28 -11.67 15.23
N ARG A 71 -17.08 -11.55 15.82
CA ARG A 71 -15.82 -11.43 15.08
C ARG A 71 -15.40 -12.76 14.46
N GLN A 72 -15.57 -13.86 15.19
CA GLN A 72 -15.28 -15.20 14.65
C GLN A 72 -16.20 -15.54 13.47
N ARG A 73 -17.49 -15.23 13.59
CA ARG A 73 -18.46 -15.36 12.48
C ARG A 73 -18.06 -14.52 11.27
N ASN A 74 -17.71 -13.25 11.48
CA ASN A 74 -17.25 -12.39 10.38
C ASN A 74 -15.95 -12.90 9.74
N ASP A 75 -15.03 -13.47 10.53
CA ASP A 75 -13.79 -14.06 10.03
C ASP A 75 -14.07 -15.35 9.24
N PHE A 76 -15.02 -16.17 9.69
CA PHE A 76 -15.52 -17.35 8.98
C PHE A 76 -16.17 -16.98 7.64
N ASP A 77 -17.18 -16.09 7.67
CA ASP A 77 -17.88 -15.63 6.46
C ASP A 77 -16.91 -15.06 5.44
N ARG A 78 -15.89 -14.32 5.90
CA ARG A 78 -14.84 -13.78 5.05
C ARG A 78 -13.92 -14.87 4.49
N SER A 79 -13.59 -15.88 5.29
CA SER A 79 -12.76 -17.01 4.86
C SER A 79 -13.47 -17.86 3.81
N GLU A 80 -14.76 -18.14 4.01
CA GLU A 80 -15.60 -18.88 3.07
C GLU A 80 -15.77 -18.10 1.76
N HIS A 81 -16.05 -16.80 1.85
CA HIS A 81 -16.10 -15.93 0.67
C HIS A 81 -14.78 -15.93 -0.10
N ASN A 82 -13.64 -15.84 0.59
CA ASN A 82 -12.33 -15.91 -0.06
C ASN A 82 -12.07 -17.28 -0.67
N ALA A 83 -12.51 -18.37 -0.04
CA ALA A 83 -12.39 -19.73 -0.58
C ALA A 83 -13.24 -19.90 -1.85
N MET A 84 -14.47 -19.40 -1.85
CA MET A 84 -15.32 -19.36 -3.05
C MET A 84 -14.68 -18.55 -4.17
N LEU A 85 -14.16 -17.35 -3.87
CA LEU A 85 -13.44 -16.54 -4.86
C LEU A 85 -12.19 -17.24 -5.40
N ALA A 86 -11.45 -17.97 -4.55
CA ALA A 86 -10.29 -18.73 -4.99
C ALA A 86 -10.68 -19.90 -5.90
N SER A 87 -11.75 -20.62 -5.55
CA SER A 87 -12.31 -21.71 -6.36
C SER A 87 -12.78 -21.21 -7.72
N THR A 88 -13.58 -20.14 -7.77
CA THR A 88 -14.04 -19.54 -9.04
C THR A 88 -12.89 -19.00 -9.86
N SER A 89 -11.90 -18.37 -9.23
CA SER A 89 -10.69 -17.90 -9.92
C SER A 89 -9.89 -19.06 -10.54
N GLN A 90 -9.83 -20.20 -9.86
CA GLN A 90 -9.14 -21.39 -10.36
C GLN A 90 -9.91 -22.04 -11.51
N GLU A 91 -11.23 -22.12 -11.41
CA GLU A 91 -12.11 -22.58 -12.49
C GLU A 91 -11.98 -21.72 -13.74
N LEU A 92 -12.02 -20.39 -13.60
CA LEU A 92 -11.81 -19.46 -14.71
C LEU A 92 -10.47 -19.68 -15.39
N ARG A 93 -9.39 -19.92 -14.62
CA ARG A 93 -8.08 -20.25 -15.21
C ARG A 93 -8.13 -21.55 -16.00
N ARG A 94 -8.82 -22.58 -15.51
CA ARG A 94 -8.98 -23.86 -16.23
C ARG A 94 -9.76 -23.67 -17.54
N ILE A 95 -10.86 -22.91 -17.49
CA ILE A 95 -11.67 -22.62 -18.68
C ILE A 95 -10.85 -21.84 -19.71
N LEU A 96 -10.15 -20.78 -19.31
CA LEU A 96 -9.31 -19.99 -20.21
C LEU A 96 -8.15 -20.83 -20.78
N ALA A 97 -7.51 -21.68 -19.96
CA ALA A 97 -6.44 -22.57 -20.43
C ALA A 97 -6.95 -23.69 -21.37
N SER A 98 -8.22 -24.09 -21.25
CA SER A 98 -8.81 -25.11 -22.12
C SER A 98 -9.17 -24.59 -23.52
N CYS A 99 -9.25 -23.26 -23.68
CA CYS A 99 -9.63 -22.62 -24.93
C CYS A 99 -8.40 -21.95 -25.55
N GLU A 100 -7.93 -22.48 -26.67
CA GLU A 100 -6.73 -21.97 -27.37
C GLU A 100 -6.82 -20.47 -27.68
N THR A 101 -8.00 -19.99 -28.10
CA THR A 101 -8.22 -18.58 -28.47
C THR A 101 -8.29 -17.62 -27.29
N LEU A 102 -8.44 -18.12 -26.05
CA LEU A 102 -8.57 -17.30 -24.84
C LEU A 102 -7.41 -17.54 -23.86
N SER A 103 -6.43 -18.37 -24.23
CA SER A 103 -5.35 -18.84 -23.34
C SER A 103 -4.44 -17.70 -22.85
N ASP A 104 -4.36 -16.63 -23.65
CA ASP A 104 -3.54 -15.45 -23.49
C ASP A 104 -4.21 -14.37 -22.60
N ILE A 105 -5.50 -14.55 -22.29
CA ILE A 105 -6.27 -13.63 -21.44
C ILE A 105 -6.03 -13.93 -19.95
N PRO A 106 -5.68 -12.93 -19.12
CA PRO A 106 -5.57 -13.14 -17.68
C PRO A 106 -6.95 -13.38 -17.05
N HIS A 107 -7.05 -14.35 -16.14
CA HIS A 107 -8.28 -14.65 -15.38
C HIS A 107 -8.88 -13.46 -14.60
N ASP A 108 -8.07 -12.44 -14.30
CA ASP A 108 -8.49 -11.21 -13.62
C ASP A 108 -8.46 -9.99 -14.56
N ILE A 109 -8.88 -10.19 -15.82
CA ILE A 109 -8.95 -9.14 -16.82
C ILE A 109 -9.88 -8.00 -16.38
N THR A 110 -9.44 -6.75 -16.60
CA THR A 110 -10.30 -5.58 -16.38
C THR A 110 -11.17 -5.30 -17.61
N PRO A 111 -12.36 -4.69 -17.46
CA PRO A 111 -13.21 -4.37 -18.62
C PRO A 111 -12.49 -3.53 -19.69
N THR A 112 -11.58 -2.65 -19.28
CA THR A 112 -10.78 -1.84 -20.21
C THR A 112 -9.79 -2.67 -21.00
N GLU A 113 -9.13 -3.66 -20.38
CA GLU A 113 -8.24 -4.60 -21.09
C GLU A 113 -9.05 -5.49 -22.03
N LEU A 114 -10.19 -6.03 -21.57
CA LEU A 114 -11.05 -6.90 -22.38
C LEU A 114 -11.58 -6.18 -23.63
N MET A 115 -12.07 -4.95 -23.49
CA MET A 115 -12.48 -4.14 -24.65
C MET A 115 -11.30 -3.83 -25.58
N GLY A 116 -10.08 -3.71 -25.03
CA GLY A 116 -8.86 -3.57 -25.82
C GLY A 116 -8.57 -4.81 -26.67
N GLU A 117 -8.64 -6.01 -26.08
CA GLU A 117 -8.45 -7.28 -26.81
C GLU A 117 -9.51 -7.49 -27.89
N ILE A 118 -10.78 -7.20 -27.59
CA ILE A 118 -11.87 -7.24 -28.58
C ILE A 118 -11.57 -6.29 -29.74
N ALA A 119 -11.16 -5.05 -29.45
CA ALA A 119 -10.83 -4.09 -30.48
C ALA A 119 -9.60 -4.49 -31.33
N ILE A 120 -8.65 -5.25 -30.76
CA ILE A 120 -7.53 -5.83 -31.52
C ILE A 120 -8.06 -6.87 -32.50
N ALA A 121 -8.92 -7.77 -32.04
CA ALA A 121 -9.53 -8.80 -32.88
C ALA A 121 -10.39 -8.20 -34.00
N GLU A 122 -11.08 -7.09 -33.74
CA GLU A 122 -11.88 -6.34 -34.72
C GLU A 122 -11.04 -5.45 -35.66
N GLY A 123 -9.74 -5.29 -35.40
CA GLY A 123 -8.86 -4.42 -36.19
C GLY A 123 -9.10 -2.91 -36.00
N GLN A 124 -9.79 -2.51 -34.93
CA GLN A 124 -10.11 -1.11 -34.62
C GLN A 124 -9.27 -0.54 -33.47
N ALA A 125 -8.37 -1.34 -32.90
CA ALA A 125 -7.57 -0.94 -31.77
C ALA A 125 -6.53 0.15 -32.11
N THR A 126 -6.45 1.16 -31.23
CA THR A 126 -5.29 2.06 -31.16
C THR A 126 -4.38 1.63 -30.03
N THR A 127 -3.17 1.18 -30.36
CA THR A 127 -2.16 0.75 -29.40
C THR A 127 -1.18 1.88 -29.11
N VAL A 128 -0.85 2.11 -27.83
CA VAL A 128 0.11 3.12 -27.40
C VAL A 128 1.07 2.49 -26.39
N HIS A 129 2.37 2.68 -26.59
CA HIS A 129 3.42 2.17 -25.70
C HIS A 129 3.87 3.27 -24.74
N VAL A 130 3.72 3.06 -23.44
CA VAL A 130 4.12 4.06 -22.43
C VAL A 130 5.37 3.60 -21.69
N GLN A 131 6.51 4.21 -22.01
CA GLN A 131 7.77 4.01 -21.32
C GLN A 131 7.72 4.62 -19.91
N ARG A 132 8.14 3.82 -18.92
CA ARG A 132 8.17 4.18 -17.51
C ARG A 132 9.59 4.04 -16.99
N ASP A 133 10.14 5.07 -16.37
CA ASP A 133 11.50 5.02 -15.85
C ASP A 133 11.62 3.99 -14.71
N GLY A 134 12.45 2.95 -14.89
CA GLY A 134 12.66 1.89 -13.91
C GLY A 134 11.55 0.83 -13.81
N LEU A 135 10.57 0.85 -14.72
CA LEU A 135 9.50 -0.14 -14.81
C LEU A 135 9.38 -0.65 -16.26
N SER A 136 8.69 -1.77 -16.47
CA SER A 136 8.40 -2.25 -17.82
C SER A 136 7.55 -1.25 -18.59
N THR A 137 7.75 -1.18 -19.91
CA THR A 137 6.86 -0.43 -20.80
C THR A 137 5.42 -0.93 -20.64
N LEU A 138 4.48 0.00 -20.54
CA LEU A 138 3.07 -0.28 -20.39
C LEU A 138 2.40 -0.19 -21.76
N THR A 139 1.93 -1.31 -22.29
CA THR A 139 1.09 -1.35 -23.49
C THR A 139 -0.33 -0.95 -23.12
N VAL A 140 -0.86 0.07 -23.79
CA VAL A 140 -2.22 0.56 -23.59
C VAL A 140 -2.96 0.44 -24.90
N VAL A 141 -4.04 -0.35 -24.89
CA VAL A 141 -4.90 -0.57 -26.04
C VAL A 141 -6.20 0.19 -25.81
N LEU A 142 -6.59 1.01 -26.78
CA LEU A 142 -7.82 1.79 -26.75
C LEU A 142 -8.80 1.23 -27.78
N HIS A 143 -10.03 0.97 -27.32
CA HIS A 143 -11.09 0.36 -28.12
C HIS A 143 -11.88 1.38 -28.96
N GLN A 144 -11.55 2.66 -28.89
CA GLN A 144 -12.36 3.73 -29.47
C GLN A 144 -11.84 4.07 -30.85
N SER A 145 -12.75 4.35 -31.80
CA SER A 145 -12.39 4.77 -33.15
C SER A 145 -11.60 6.08 -33.18
N GLU A 146 -12.00 7.05 -32.36
CA GLU A 146 -11.33 8.34 -32.20
C GLU A 146 -10.97 8.58 -30.72
N PRO A 147 -9.88 7.96 -30.23
CA PRO A 147 -9.51 8.07 -28.84
C PRO A 147 -9.06 9.50 -28.49
N THR A 148 -9.46 9.95 -27.31
CA THR A 148 -9.02 11.24 -26.73
C THR A 148 -7.88 11.05 -25.75
N ILE A 149 -7.09 12.10 -25.53
CA ILE A 149 -6.00 12.07 -24.55
C ILE A 149 -6.48 11.82 -23.12
N ALA A 150 -7.70 12.26 -22.76
CA ALA A 150 -8.29 11.97 -21.46
C ALA A 150 -8.56 10.47 -21.27
N GLN A 151 -9.00 9.79 -22.33
CA GLN A 151 -9.24 8.34 -22.30
C GLN A 151 -7.93 7.57 -22.25
N LEU A 152 -6.91 7.99 -23.01
CA LEU A 152 -5.56 7.43 -22.90
C LEU A 152 -5.02 7.54 -21.47
N LYS A 153 -5.08 8.74 -20.86
CA LYS A 153 -4.64 8.95 -19.47
C LYS A 153 -5.42 8.12 -18.46
N ARG A 154 -6.72 7.93 -18.68
CA ARG A 154 -7.56 7.08 -17.85
C ARG A 154 -7.15 5.61 -18.00
N ALA A 155 -6.97 5.14 -19.23
CA ALA A 155 -6.55 3.77 -19.54
C ALA A 155 -5.17 3.44 -18.95
N ILE A 156 -4.20 4.35 -19.09
CA ILE A 156 -2.88 4.24 -18.43
C ILE A 156 -3.05 4.00 -16.93
N GLY A 157 -3.92 4.77 -16.28
CA GLY A 157 -4.15 4.66 -14.85
C GLY A 157 -4.78 3.33 -14.43
N LEU A 158 -5.78 2.88 -15.18
CA LEU A 158 -6.50 1.63 -14.92
C LEU A 158 -5.62 0.40 -15.16
N ILE A 159 -4.98 0.30 -16.33
CA ILE A 159 -4.13 -0.84 -16.69
C ILE A 159 -2.91 -0.91 -15.78
N SER A 160 -2.28 0.23 -15.47
CA SER A 160 -1.16 0.26 -14.53
C SER A 160 -1.58 -0.19 -13.13
N GLN A 161 -2.80 0.13 -12.68
CA GLN A 161 -3.31 -0.36 -11.39
C GLN A 161 -3.58 -1.86 -11.42
N ALA A 162 -4.15 -2.39 -12.51
CA ALA A 162 -4.40 -3.81 -12.71
C ALA A 162 -3.08 -4.61 -12.68
N GLN A 163 -2.09 -4.21 -13.49
CA GLN A 163 -0.76 -4.82 -13.51
C GLN A 163 -0.08 -4.76 -12.13
N HIS A 164 -0.20 -3.63 -11.41
CA HIS A 164 0.36 -3.52 -10.07
C HIS A 164 -0.29 -4.50 -9.10
N ARG A 165 -1.63 -4.63 -9.11
CA ARG A 165 -2.35 -5.58 -8.25
C ARG A 165 -1.94 -7.02 -8.55
N ARG A 166 -1.80 -7.40 -9.83
CA ARG A 166 -1.29 -8.72 -10.26
C ARG A 166 0.10 -9.00 -9.67
N LYS A 167 1.04 -8.07 -9.88
CA LYS A 167 2.41 -8.19 -9.36
C LYS A 167 2.48 -8.26 -7.82
N GLN A 168 1.60 -7.54 -7.12
CA GLN A 168 1.55 -7.60 -5.66
C GLN A 168 1.00 -8.94 -5.14
N ARG A 169 0.02 -9.52 -5.83
CA ARG A 169 -0.50 -10.85 -5.50
C ARG A 169 0.56 -11.92 -5.74
N GLU A 170 1.22 -11.90 -6.89
CA GLU A 170 2.31 -12.82 -7.20
C GLU A 170 3.43 -12.75 -6.14
N ARG A 171 3.87 -11.54 -5.78
CA ARG A 171 4.83 -11.34 -4.68
C ARG A 171 4.32 -11.79 -3.31
N HIS A 172 3.01 -11.72 -3.07
CA HIS A 172 2.41 -12.19 -1.82
C HIS A 172 2.37 -13.71 -1.76
N GLU A 173 1.90 -14.35 -2.82
CA GLU A 173 1.87 -15.80 -2.99
C GLU A 173 3.28 -16.38 -2.91
N GLU A 174 4.27 -15.77 -3.59
CA GLU A 174 5.67 -16.18 -3.51
C GLU A 174 6.22 -16.07 -2.08
N ARG A 175 5.83 -15.04 -1.33
CA ARG A 175 6.18 -14.92 0.10
C ARG A 175 5.52 -16.00 0.96
N LEU A 176 4.33 -16.46 0.60
CA LEU A 176 3.66 -17.58 1.28
C LEU A 176 4.32 -18.91 0.94
N ARG A 177 4.65 -19.14 -0.34
CA ARG A 177 5.42 -20.32 -0.80
C ARG A 177 6.76 -20.44 -0.07
N ARG A 178 7.55 -19.36 -0.01
CA ARG A 178 8.83 -19.35 0.73
C ARG A 178 8.71 -19.57 2.24
N ARG A 179 7.51 -19.39 2.81
CA ARG A 179 7.24 -19.61 4.23
C ARG A 179 6.67 -21.01 4.50
N GLY A 180 6.46 -21.84 3.47
CA GLY A 180 5.84 -23.15 3.61
C GLY A 180 4.35 -23.09 3.96
N ILE A 181 3.68 -21.94 3.78
CA ILE A 181 2.25 -21.77 4.13
C ILE A 181 1.35 -22.08 2.92
N ALA A 182 1.92 -22.19 1.72
CA ALA A 182 1.20 -22.65 0.55
C ALA A 182 1.31 -24.19 0.46
N GLU A 183 0.20 -24.86 0.76
CA GLU A 183 -0.05 -26.31 0.63
C GLU A 183 0.49 -27.24 1.72
N GLU A 184 0.01 -27.05 2.95
CA GLU A 184 0.08 -28.07 4.02
C GLU A 184 -1.35 -28.50 4.44
N SER A 185 -2.24 -28.68 3.45
CA SER A 185 -3.61 -29.18 3.68
C SER A 185 -3.98 -30.36 2.78
N ALA A 186 -3.00 -30.97 2.10
CA ALA A 186 -3.25 -32.06 1.15
C ALA A 186 -2.36 -33.31 1.31
N ALA A 187 -1.48 -33.41 2.30
CA ALA A 187 -0.79 -34.67 2.60
C ALA A 187 -0.46 -34.78 4.09
N GLY A 188 -0.88 -35.88 4.70
CA GLY A 188 -0.44 -36.26 6.04
C GLY A 188 1.00 -36.81 6.06
N GLU A 189 1.49 -36.92 7.29
CA GLU A 189 2.67 -37.67 7.75
C GLU A 189 4.03 -36.96 7.87
N SER A 190 4.32 -36.60 9.13
CA SER A 190 5.58 -36.74 9.88
C SER A 190 6.94 -36.54 9.19
N GLY A 191 7.68 -35.53 9.66
CA GLY A 191 9.12 -35.43 9.45
C GLY A 191 9.72 -34.20 10.12
N HIS A 192 10.12 -34.36 11.39
CA HIS A 192 10.91 -33.39 12.15
C HIS A 192 12.31 -33.25 11.53
N GLU A 193 12.70 -32.07 11.01
CA GLU A 193 14.11 -31.62 11.02
C GLU A 193 14.26 -30.08 11.03
N ASP A 194 15.15 -29.63 11.90
CA ASP A 194 15.54 -28.25 12.19
C ASP A 194 16.42 -27.67 11.06
N GLY A 195 15.98 -26.59 10.42
CA GLY A 195 16.75 -25.92 9.36
C GLY A 195 16.45 -24.42 9.26
N ARG A 196 17.07 -23.60 10.11
CA ARG A 196 16.96 -22.12 10.03
C ARG A 196 17.68 -21.59 8.77
N PRO A 197 17.02 -20.86 7.85
CA PRO A 197 17.73 -20.14 6.81
C PRO A 197 18.27 -18.79 7.32
N ARG A 198 19.59 -18.62 7.19
CA ARG A 198 20.36 -17.39 7.42
C ARG A 198 19.83 -16.24 6.54
N ARG A 199 19.37 -15.15 7.17
CA ARG A 199 19.07 -13.89 6.49
C ARG A 199 20.36 -13.19 6.09
N GLN A 200 20.59 -13.02 4.79
CA GLN A 200 21.64 -12.12 4.27
C GLN A 200 21.13 -10.67 4.21
N PRO A 201 22.00 -9.67 4.45
CA PRO A 201 21.63 -8.25 4.37
C PRO A 201 21.56 -7.77 2.92
N VAL A 202 20.47 -7.08 2.57
CA VAL A 202 20.29 -6.46 1.25
C VAL A 202 21.02 -5.11 1.24
N VAL A 203 21.96 -4.97 0.32
CA VAL A 203 22.72 -3.74 0.07
C VAL A 203 21.78 -2.65 -0.47
N ALA A 204 21.78 -1.47 0.15
CA ALA A 204 21.00 -0.33 -0.29
C ALA A 204 21.64 0.29 -1.55
N MET A 205 21.03 0.08 -2.71
CA MET A 205 21.39 0.82 -3.93
C MET A 205 20.68 2.18 -3.98
N ALA A 206 21.40 3.15 -4.55
CA ALA A 206 21.01 4.55 -4.62
C ALA A 206 19.64 4.75 -5.29
N SER A 207 18.80 5.54 -4.62
CA SER A 207 17.46 5.94 -5.04
C SER A 207 17.53 6.81 -6.30
N SER A 208 17.07 6.26 -7.43
CA SER A 208 16.82 6.97 -8.68
C SER A 208 15.34 7.37 -8.75
N THR A 209 15.06 8.49 -9.42
CA THR A 209 13.77 9.20 -9.51
C THR A 209 12.55 8.37 -9.94
N GLY A 210 12.73 7.13 -10.39
CA GLY A 210 11.66 6.15 -10.65
C GLY A 210 11.02 5.54 -9.39
N GLU A 211 11.62 5.70 -8.19
CA GLU A 211 11.05 5.20 -6.93
C GLU A 211 9.72 5.86 -6.53
N LEU A 212 9.35 6.97 -7.19
CA LEU A 212 8.05 7.63 -7.01
C LEU A 212 6.86 6.76 -7.47
N VAL A 213 7.10 5.70 -8.23
CA VAL A 213 6.06 4.83 -8.77
C VAL A 213 6.08 3.49 -8.02
N HIS A 214 5.88 3.53 -6.70
CA HIS A 214 5.72 2.38 -5.78
C HIS A 214 6.96 1.95 -4.95
N SER A 215 7.69 2.89 -4.34
CA SER A 215 8.57 2.57 -3.20
C SER A 215 7.73 2.07 -2.00
N ALA A 216 7.74 0.76 -1.72
CA ALA A 216 7.02 0.17 -0.60
C ALA A 216 7.71 0.40 0.77
N GLN A 217 8.93 0.94 0.80
CA GLN A 217 9.69 1.12 2.03
C GLN A 217 10.39 2.48 2.06
N ARG A 218 9.81 3.40 2.83
CA ARG A 218 10.53 4.53 3.39
C ARG A 218 10.24 4.49 4.90
N ASN A 219 11.28 4.54 5.73
CA ASN A 219 11.20 4.62 7.20
C ASN A 219 10.37 3.54 7.96
N GLY A 220 10.17 2.34 7.41
CA GLY A 220 9.45 1.26 8.14
C GLY A 220 7.95 1.52 8.35
N HIS A 221 7.34 2.39 7.54
CA HIS A 221 5.89 2.50 7.39
C HIS A 221 5.50 2.06 5.98
N ASP A 222 4.40 1.30 5.86
CA ASP A 222 3.77 1.03 4.57
C ASP A 222 3.30 2.36 3.99
N HIS A 223 4.15 2.99 3.17
CA HIS A 223 3.72 4.13 2.38
C HIS A 223 2.62 3.62 1.44
N ARG A 224 1.52 4.37 1.35
CA ARG A 224 0.41 4.05 0.45
C ARG A 224 0.99 3.72 -0.93
N ALA A 225 0.94 2.46 -1.32
CA ALA A 225 1.40 1.98 -2.63
C ALA A 225 0.53 2.49 -3.79
N PHE A 226 -0.30 3.52 -3.54
CA PHE A 226 -1.22 4.10 -4.49
C PHE A 226 -0.65 5.39 -5.04
N VAL A 227 -0.26 5.33 -6.30
CA VAL A 227 0.10 6.49 -7.10
C VAL A 227 -1.13 7.36 -7.26
N SER A 228 -1.02 8.65 -6.90
CA SER A 228 -2.07 9.61 -7.19
C SER A 228 -1.98 10.01 -8.67
N TRP A 229 -2.78 9.36 -9.52
CA TRP A 229 -2.85 9.70 -10.95
C TRP A 229 -3.18 11.17 -11.20
N ARG A 230 -4.04 11.76 -10.36
CA ARG A 230 -4.32 13.20 -10.40
C ARG A 230 -3.07 14.05 -10.18
N PHE A 231 -2.22 13.67 -9.21
CA PHE A 231 -0.94 14.35 -9.00
C PHE A 231 0.01 14.14 -10.18
N LEU A 232 0.12 12.90 -10.69
CA LEU A 232 0.96 12.61 -11.85
C LEU A 232 0.56 13.46 -13.06
N TRP A 233 -0.71 13.51 -13.43
CA TRP A 233 -1.17 14.30 -14.58
C TRP A 233 -1.03 15.81 -14.39
N ARG A 234 -0.97 16.28 -13.13
CA ARG A 234 -0.69 17.68 -12.80
C ARG A 234 0.78 18.03 -12.95
N CYS A 235 1.69 17.13 -12.55
CA CYS A 235 3.13 17.37 -12.54
C CYS A 235 3.85 16.91 -13.81
N PHE A 236 3.30 15.89 -14.48
CA PHE A 236 3.88 15.24 -15.64
C PHE A 236 2.96 15.35 -16.86
N GLY A 237 3.57 15.52 -18.02
CA GLY A 237 2.96 15.40 -19.34
C GLY A 237 3.47 14.15 -20.04
N LEU A 238 2.91 13.87 -21.21
CA LEU A 238 3.39 12.83 -22.10
C LEU A 238 4.26 13.49 -23.18
N LEU A 239 5.37 12.85 -23.50
CA LEU A 239 6.26 13.20 -24.60
C LEU A 239 6.19 12.07 -25.61
N ASN A 240 5.93 12.38 -26.87
CA ASN A 240 6.11 11.39 -27.94
C ASN A 240 7.63 11.22 -28.16
N VAL A 241 8.13 9.99 -28.00
CA VAL A 241 9.54 9.65 -28.13
C VAL A 241 9.99 9.74 -29.58
N ASP A 242 9.11 9.40 -30.51
CA ASP A 242 9.40 9.35 -31.94
C ASP A 242 9.53 10.77 -32.53
N THR A 243 8.63 11.68 -32.14
CA THR A 243 8.65 13.07 -32.60
C THR A 243 9.42 14.02 -31.69
N ASN A 244 9.82 13.56 -30.49
CA ASN A 244 10.39 14.38 -29.41
C ASN A 244 9.51 15.61 -29.04
N GLN A 245 8.21 15.56 -29.32
CA GLN A 245 7.29 16.67 -29.02
C GLN A 245 6.50 16.41 -27.73
N PRO A 246 6.45 17.38 -26.80
CA PRO A 246 5.64 17.27 -25.59
C PRO A 246 4.16 17.52 -25.94
N ILE A 247 3.30 16.62 -25.50
CA ILE A 247 1.86 16.69 -25.75
C ILE A 247 1.23 17.72 -24.80
N ASP A 248 0.74 18.83 -25.36
CA ASP A 248 -0.01 19.84 -24.60
C ASP A 248 -1.51 19.56 -24.61
N ASP A 249 -1.99 18.90 -23.57
CA ASP A 249 -3.40 18.56 -23.39
C ASP A 249 -4.22 19.67 -22.70
N ARG A 250 -3.61 20.82 -22.35
CA ARG A 250 -4.29 21.88 -21.57
C ARG A 250 -5.28 22.67 -22.40
N ARG A 251 -4.92 22.98 -23.66
CA ARG A 251 -5.79 23.80 -24.53
C ARG A 251 -7.15 23.16 -24.76
N SER A 252 -7.19 21.83 -24.82
CA SER A 252 -8.40 21.07 -25.09
C SER A 252 -9.06 20.47 -23.85
N ASN A 253 -8.54 20.73 -22.63
CA ASN A 253 -8.98 20.09 -21.38
C ASN A 253 -9.12 18.55 -21.51
N GLY A 254 -8.24 17.94 -22.29
CA GLY A 254 -8.23 16.50 -22.54
C GLY A 254 -9.22 15.99 -23.60
N ARG A 255 -9.95 16.87 -24.29
CA ARG A 255 -10.91 16.50 -25.35
C ARG A 255 -10.28 16.32 -26.73
N ALA A 256 -9.05 16.80 -26.93
CA ALA A 256 -8.36 16.61 -28.21
C ALA A 256 -8.16 15.11 -28.47
N THR A 257 -8.38 14.73 -29.72
CA THR A 257 -8.13 13.38 -30.20
C THR A 257 -6.63 13.09 -30.20
N LEU A 258 -6.25 11.81 -30.12
CA LEU A 258 -4.85 11.40 -30.20
C LEU A 258 -4.21 11.84 -31.53
N LYS A 259 -4.98 11.75 -32.62
CA LYS A 259 -4.55 12.18 -33.96
C LYS A 259 -4.27 13.68 -34.04
N GLU A 260 -5.14 14.53 -33.46
CA GLU A 260 -4.90 15.99 -33.36
C GLU A 260 -3.62 16.34 -32.60
N LEU A 261 -3.24 15.49 -31.64
CA LEU A 261 -2.05 15.67 -30.82
C LEU A 261 -0.79 15.02 -31.42
N GLY A 262 -0.86 14.50 -32.66
CA GLY A 262 0.25 13.84 -33.32
C GLY A 262 0.65 12.52 -32.68
N ILE A 263 -0.30 11.82 -32.06
CA ILE A 263 -0.11 10.48 -31.48
C ILE A 263 -0.71 9.48 -32.47
N GLU A 264 0.16 8.74 -33.14
CA GLU A 264 -0.20 7.71 -34.09
C GLU A 264 -0.38 6.34 -33.41
N ASN A 265 -0.89 5.36 -34.18
CA ASN A 265 -0.97 3.98 -33.70
C ASN A 265 0.45 3.41 -33.47
N ALA A 266 0.59 2.62 -32.42
CA ALA A 266 1.84 2.07 -31.91
C ALA A 266 2.88 3.11 -31.40
N ALA A 267 2.51 4.40 -31.31
CA ALA A 267 3.42 5.45 -30.86
C ALA A 267 3.98 5.19 -29.45
N THR A 268 5.23 5.59 -29.26
CA THR A 268 5.91 5.43 -27.96
C THR A 268 5.91 6.75 -27.18
N LEU A 269 5.33 6.72 -25.99
CA LEU A 269 5.20 7.87 -25.10
C LEU A 269 6.06 7.71 -23.86
N LYS A 270 6.61 8.82 -23.36
CA LYS A 270 7.36 8.89 -22.10
C LYS A 270 6.77 9.94 -21.16
N PHE A 271 6.81 9.67 -19.86
CA PHE A 271 6.49 10.68 -18.85
C PHE A 271 7.59 11.74 -18.77
N VAL A 272 7.20 13.01 -18.85
CA VAL A 272 8.12 14.15 -18.69
C VAL A 272 7.55 15.17 -17.71
N HIS A 273 8.42 15.80 -16.93
CA HIS A 273 7.98 16.82 -15.98
C HIS A 273 7.48 18.07 -16.72
N ARG A 274 6.24 18.50 -16.45
CA ARG A 274 5.60 19.61 -17.18
C ARG A 274 6.38 20.90 -17.08
N VAL A 275 7.01 21.16 -15.94
CA VAL A 275 7.79 22.40 -15.73
C VAL A 275 8.95 22.52 -16.72
N LYS A 276 9.51 21.41 -17.20
CA LYS A 276 10.64 21.41 -18.15
C LYS A 276 10.23 21.92 -19.54
N TYR A 277 8.99 21.64 -19.96
CA TYR A 277 8.52 21.92 -21.32
C TYR A 277 7.44 23.01 -21.40
N PHE A 278 6.69 23.23 -20.33
CA PHE A 278 5.56 24.17 -20.28
C PHE A 278 5.75 25.28 -19.23
N GLY A 279 6.91 25.35 -18.58
CA GLY A 279 7.24 26.34 -17.55
C GLY A 279 6.53 26.15 -16.20
N ARG A 280 6.91 26.96 -15.20
CA ARG A 280 6.22 27.05 -13.91
C ARG A 280 5.02 27.98 -14.05
N GLN A 281 3.83 27.44 -13.87
CA GLN A 281 2.62 28.25 -13.75
C GLN A 281 2.45 28.64 -12.27
N ARG A 282 2.30 29.95 -12.00
CA ARG A 282 1.79 30.43 -10.72
C ARG A 282 0.28 30.22 -10.71
N GLN A 283 -0.26 29.78 -9.59
CA GLN A 283 -1.70 29.59 -9.44
C GLN A 283 -2.38 30.96 -9.51
N SER A 284 -3.33 31.10 -10.45
CA SER A 284 -4.46 32.00 -10.31
C SER A 284 -5.61 31.23 -9.65
#